data_AF-A0A1V9A010-F1
#
_entry.id   AF-A0A1V9A010-F1
#
_cell.length_a   1.000
_cell.length_b   1.000
_cell.length_c   1.000
_cell.angle_alpha   90.00
_cell.angle_beta   90.00
_cell.angle_gamma   90.00
#
_symmetry.space_group_name_H-M   'P 1'
#
loop_
_entity.id
_entity.type
_entity.pdbx_description
1 polymer ?
#
loop_
_entity_poly.entity_id
_entity_poly.type
_entity_poly.pdbx_seq_one_letter_code
_entity_poly.pdbx_strand_id
1 'polypeptide(L)'
;MPAIPTLGQLRSRSNGRVGRRRAAAVPVPPTYVVDCGVYVDGVRQPGEWTHVEAIKEVRERGDGFVWIGLHEPNEEQIQGVADTFGLHELAVEDAVHAHQRPKLERYDDTLFMVFRTVRYVEHDSPTTANEIVESGELMAFLGADFIITVRHGNHAGLAHLRRELDADPERLLPGPASVLHAIADHVVDHFLVVSERIEDDIDAMEAEVFAPRTRVTSEQIYLFKREVLELRRAVLPLATPLRRLSEGYTRLVPDEVRSYFRNVHDHVTTVSERVAAFDELLTTLVDATLGKITLQLNSDMRKITAWAAIVAVPTAIAGIYGMNFDYMPEIHSRYGYPAVIAVILVICLVLYRVFRKKKWL
;
A
#
# COMPACT_ATOMS: atom_id res chain seq x y z
N MET A 1 -37.21 -31.68 13.67
CA MET A 1 -36.27 -30.65 14.15
C MET A 1 -35.78 -31.06 15.53
N PRO A 2 -34.49 -31.39 15.72
CA PRO A 2 -33.93 -31.63 17.05
C PRO A 2 -33.48 -30.31 17.69
N ALA A 3 -33.78 -30.15 18.98
CA ALA A 3 -33.41 -29.00 19.81
C ALA A 3 -31.99 -29.17 20.38
N ILE A 4 -31.26 -28.06 20.43
CA ILE A 4 -29.88 -27.94 20.94
C ILE A 4 -29.90 -27.82 22.48
N PRO A 5 -29.02 -28.50 23.24
CA PRO A 5 -28.83 -28.22 24.66
C PRO A 5 -27.66 -27.26 24.95
N THR A 6 -28.03 -26.14 25.60
CA THR A 6 -27.46 -25.48 26.79
C THR A 6 -25.94 -25.43 27.03
N LEU A 7 -25.42 -24.19 27.05
CA LEU A 7 -24.20 -23.79 27.73
C LEU A 7 -24.54 -23.30 29.15
N GLY A 8 -24.04 -24.00 30.16
CA GLY A 8 -24.25 -23.63 31.55
C GLY A 8 -23.29 -24.34 32.50
N GLN A 9 -22.25 -23.60 32.89
CA GLN A 9 -21.47 -23.71 34.13
C GLN A 9 -20.49 -24.89 34.27
N LEU A 10 -19.22 -24.54 34.48
CA LEU A 10 -18.39 -25.10 35.55
C LEU A 10 -17.27 -24.10 35.90
N ARG A 11 -17.43 -23.44 37.05
CA ARG A 11 -16.34 -22.85 37.83
C ARG A 11 -15.55 -23.99 38.50
N SER A 12 -14.22 -23.89 38.58
CA SER A 12 -13.45 -23.99 39.84
C SER A 12 -11.97 -24.35 39.64
N ARG A 13 -11.10 -23.41 40.04
CA ARG A 13 -9.84 -23.55 40.81
C ARG A 13 -8.84 -24.66 40.45
N SER A 14 -7.61 -24.26 40.14
CA SER A 14 -6.44 -24.72 40.92
C SER A 14 -5.29 -23.71 40.85
N ASN A 15 -4.53 -23.68 41.95
CA ASN A 15 -3.50 -22.74 42.33
C ASN A 15 -2.14 -23.37 42.04
N GLY A 16 -1.23 -22.67 41.38
CA GLY A 16 0.10 -23.19 41.03
C GLY A 16 1.13 -22.08 40.89
N ARG A 17 1.76 -21.71 42.01
CA ARG A 17 3.00 -20.92 42.04
C ARG A 17 4.11 -21.70 41.32
N VAL A 18 4.58 -21.18 40.20
CA VAL A 18 5.84 -21.61 39.57
C VAL A 18 6.75 -20.40 39.52
N GLY A 19 7.82 -20.43 40.33
CA GLY A 19 8.91 -19.47 40.25
C GLY A 19 9.57 -19.58 38.88
N ARG A 20 9.44 -18.55 38.06
CA ARG A 20 10.17 -18.43 36.80
C ARG A 20 11.64 -18.15 37.11
N ARG A 21 12.44 -19.20 37.07
CA ARG A 21 13.89 -19.14 36.88
C ARG A 21 14.16 -18.23 35.67
N ARG A 22 14.89 -17.13 35.87
CA ARG A 22 15.48 -16.33 34.78
C ARG A 22 16.24 -17.30 33.87
N ALA A 23 15.68 -17.55 32.68
CA ALA A 23 16.39 -18.29 31.66
C ALA A 23 17.62 -17.46 31.26
N ALA A 24 18.77 -18.12 31.19
CA ALA A 24 20.02 -17.50 30.79
C ALA A 24 19.85 -16.82 29.42
N ALA A 25 20.42 -15.61 29.29
CA ALA A 25 20.42 -14.84 28.06
C ALA A 25 20.95 -15.70 26.89
N VAL A 26 20.13 -15.78 25.85
CA VAL A 26 20.44 -16.42 24.56
C VAL A 26 21.50 -15.56 23.85
N PRO A 27 22.44 -16.14 23.07
CA PRO A 27 23.61 -15.43 22.58
C PRO A 27 23.22 -14.28 21.66
N VAL A 28 23.81 -13.10 21.88
CA VAL A 28 23.63 -11.89 21.08
C VAL A 28 24.04 -12.16 19.61
N PRO A 29 23.10 -12.13 18.64
CA PRO A 29 23.43 -12.08 17.22
C PRO A 29 23.51 -10.62 16.74
N PRO A 30 23.86 -10.35 15.47
CA PRO A 30 24.89 -9.37 15.06
C PRO A 30 24.65 -7.96 15.61
N THR A 31 25.73 -7.22 15.86
CA THR A 31 25.70 -5.85 16.44
C THR A 31 24.57 -5.00 15.86
N TYR A 32 23.55 -4.72 16.68
CA TYR A 32 22.41 -3.86 16.34
C TYR A 32 22.85 -2.46 15.94
N VAL A 33 24.04 -2.04 16.40
CA VAL A 33 24.76 -0.88 15.89
C VAL A 33 25.41 -1.25 14.56
N VAL A 34 24.88 -0.69 13.48
CA VAL A 34 25.40 -0.88 12.12
C VAL A 34 26.64 -0.03 11.89
N ASP A 35 26.62 1.22 12.36
CA ASP A 35 27.75 2.15 12.25
C ASP A 35 27.62 3.28 13.29
N CYS A 36 28.75 3.79 13.75
CA CYS A 36 28.88 4.94 14.64
C CYS A 36 30.04 5.80 14.13
N GLY A 37 29.74 7.02 13.69
CA GLY A 37 30.73 7.92 13.11
C GLY A 37 30.74 9.27 13.81
N VAL A 38 31.94 9.83 13.98
CA VAL A 38 32.16 11.21 14.42
C VAL A 38 32.47 12.05 13.18
N TYR A 39 31.82 13.19 13.04
CA TYR A 39 31.98 14.11 11.92
C TYR A 39 32.41 15.47 12.45
N VAL A 40 33.48 16.04 11.89
CA VAL A 40 33.99 17.37 12.23
C VAL A 40 34.22 18.11 10.92
N ASP A 41 33.70 19.34 10.80
CA ASP A 41 33.69 20.10 9.53
C ASP A 41 33.17 19.29 8.33
N GLY A 42 32.15 18.46 8.56
CA GLY A 42 31.57 17.58 7.54
C GLY A 42 32.42 16.36 7.18
N VAL A 43 33.62 16.20 7.74
CA VAL A 43 34.52 15.08 7.46
C VAL A 43 34.43 14.02 8.56
N ARG A 44 34.18 12.77 8.14
CA ARG A 44 34.18 11.61 9.03
C ARG A 44 35.58 11.36 9.60
N GLN A 45 35.67 11.30 10.92
CA GLN A 45 36.92 11.03 11.63
C GLN A 45 37.26 9.54 11.57
N PRO A 46 38.54 9.17 11.38
CA PRO A 46 38.96 7.78 11.35
C PRO A 46 38.81 7.12 12.73
N GLY A 47 38.51 5.82 12.75
CA GLY A 47 38.43 5.01 13.96
C GLY A 47 37.09 4.29 14.11
N GLU A 48 37.07 3.30 15.00
CA GLU A 48 35.84 2.66 15.47
C GLU A 48 35.47 3.31 16.80
N TRP A 49 34.24 3.83 16.90
CA TRP A 49 33.77 4.57 18.06
C TRP A 49 32.62 3.84 18.72
N THR A 50 32.67 3.69 20.04
CA THR A 50 31.43 3.42 20.79
C THR A 50 30.58 4.70 20.85
N HIS A 51 29.27 4.54 21.05
CA HIS A 51 28.35 5.67 21.14
C HIS A 51 28.69 6.63 22.30
N VAL A 52 29.27 6.12 23.39
CA VAL A 52 29.74 6.90 24.54
C VAL A 52 31.02 7.68 24.21
N GLU A 53 32.00 7.04 23.56
CA GLU A 53 33.26 7.70 23.19
C GLU A 53 33.03 8.77 22.12
N ALA A 54 32.19 8.48 21.12
CA ALA A 54 31.90 9.40 20.03
C ALA A 54 31.30 10.72 20.52
N ILE A 55 30.27 10.65 21.38
CA ILE A 55 29.61 11.86 21.87
C ILE A 55 30.50 12.64 22.85
N LYS A 56 31.33 11.93 23.62
CA LYS A 56 32.32 12.55 24.48
C LYS A 56 33.35 13.34 23.66
N GLU A 57 33.88 12.75 22.60
CA GLU A 57 34.85 13.39 21.70
C GLU A 57 34.30 14.68 21.08
N VAL A 58 33.08 14.62 20.52
CA VAL A 58 32.41 15.80 19.93
C VAL A 58 32.20 16.91 20.97
N ARG A 59 31.73 16.56 22.17
CA ARG A 59 31.48 17.54 23.24
C ARG A 59 32.75 18.13 23.83
N GLU A 60 33.83 17.36 23.93
CA GLU A 60 35.15 17.85 24.39
C GLU A 60 35.79 18.77 23.36
N ARG A 61 35.62 18.51 22.07
CA ARG A 61 36.04 19.43 20.99
C ARG A 61 35.19 20.70 20.94
N GLY A 62 33.92 20.58 21.27
CA GLY A 62 32.94 21.66 21.12
C GLY A 62 32.54 21.91 19.66
N ASP A 63 32.81 20.95 18.78
CA ASP A 63 32.52 21.02 17.35
C ASP A 63 32.29 19.62 16.77
N GLY A 64 31.48 19.55 15.71
CA GLY A 64 31.08 18.34 15.03
C GLY A 64 29.79 17.69 15.55
N PHE A 65 29.49 16.49 15.04
CA PHE A 65 28.34 15.70 15.47
C PHE A 65 28.59 14.19 15.33
N VAL A 66 27.78 13.40 16.04
CA VAL A 66 27.78 11.93 15.96
C VAL A 66 26.64 11.44 15.08
N TRP A 67 26.91 10.51 14.16
CA TRP A 67 25.86 9.78 13.44
C TRP A 67 25.90 8.28 13.76
N ILE A 68 24.84 7.81 14.42
CA ILE A 68 24.64 6.41 14.78
C ILE A 68 23.56 5.78 13.90
N GLY A 69 23.85 4.61 13.35
CA GLY A 69 22.88 3.76 12.64
C GLY A 69 22.58 2.50 13.44
N LEU A 70 21.31 2.29 13.78
CA LEU A 70 20.80 1.10 14.44
C LEU A 70 19.89 0.31 13.49
N HIS A 71 19.91 -1.02 13.60
CA HIS A 71 19.02 -1.91 12.85
C HIS A 71 18.26 -2.81 13.80
N GLU A 72 16.92 -2.67 13.78
CA GLU A 72 15.98 -3.45 14.57
C GLU A 72 16.41 -3.71 16.03
N PRO A 73 16.79 -2.66 16.80
CA PRO A 73 17.23 -2.85 18.17
C PRO A 73 16.05 -3.28 19.04
N ASN A 74 16.31 -4.19 19.99
CA ASN A 74 15.38 -4.46 21.08
C ASN A 74 15.52 -3.41 22.20
N GLU A 75 14.61 -3.47 23.18
CA GLU A 75 14.56 -2.54 24.32
C GLU A 75 15.88 -2.48 25.11
N GLU A 76 16.48 -3.62 25.42
CA GLU A 76 17.76 -3.67 26.15
C GLU A 76 18.92 -3.06 25.33
N GLN A 77 18.90 -3.24 24.01
CA GLN A 77 19.94 -2.75 23.10
C GLN A 77 19.90 -1.24 22.89
N ILE A 78 18.71 -0.66 22.76
CA ILE A 78 18.58 0.79 22.56
C ILE A 78 18.76 1.57 23.87
N GLN A 79 18.50 0.97 25.04
CA GLN A 79 18.53 1.67 26.32
C GLN A 79 19.87 2.38 26.61
N GLY A 80 21.00 1.72 26.34
CA GLY A 80 22.31 2.34 26.56
C GLY A 80 22.55 3.58 25.69
N VAL A 81 22.04 3.56 24.45
CA VAL A 81 22.05 4.73 23.56
C VAL A 81 21.05 5.77 24.08
N ALA A 82 19.85 5.37 24.49
CA ALA A 82 18.85 6.29 25.03
C ALA A 82 19.37 7.08 26.23
N ASP A 83 19.99 6.39 27.20
CA ASP A 83 20.55 7.01 28.41
C ASP A 83 21.71 7.98 28.06
N THR A 84 22.57 7.59 27.11
CA THR A 84 23.73 8.39 26.71
C THR A 84 23.33 9.72 26.03
N PHE A 85 22.28 9.67 25.22
CA PHE A 85 21.83 10.81 24.41
C PHE A 85 20.62 11.53 25.00
N GLY A 86 20.06 11.05 26.11
CA GLY A 86 18.89 11.64 26.76
C GLY A 86 17.62 11.48 25.91
N LEU A 87 17.44 10.34 25.25
CA LEU A 87 16.25 10.08 24.44
C LEU A 87 15.02 9.87 25.32
N HIS A 88 13.89 10.45 24.93
CA HIS A 88 12.65 10.33 25.68
C HIS A 88 12.06 8.91 25.58
N GLU A 89 11.62 8.35 26.72
CA GLU A 89 11.14 6.96 26.86
C GLU A 89 10.08 6.59 25.82
N LEU A 90 9.05 7.41 25.64
CA LEU A 90 8.01 7.18 24.62
C LEU A 90 8.55 7.08 23.18
N ALA A 91 9.57 7.87 22.83
CA ALA A 91 10.15 7.84 21.49
C ALA A 91 11.05 6.61 21.29
N VAL A 92 11.67 6.13 22.38
CA VAL A 92 12.44 4.87 22.41
C VAL A 92 11.49 3.67 22.26
N GLU A 93 10.36 3.67 22.98
CA GLU A 93 9.31 2.65 22.85
C GLU A 93 8.80 2.55 21.40
N ASP A 94 8.50 3.70 20.78
CA ASP A 94 8.11 3.76 19.36
C ASP A 94 9.21 3.23 18.43
N ALA A 95 10.48 3.51 18.73
CA ALA A 95 11.61 3.04 17.95
C ALA A 95 11.87 1.53 18.06
N VAL A 96 11.45 0.89 19.16
CA VAL A 96 11.56 -0.57 19.35
C VAL A 96 10.37 -1.28 18.71
N HIS A 97 9.15 -0.79 18.91
CA HIS A 97 7.94 -1.47 18.45
C HIS A 97 7.60 -1.26 16.98
N ALA A 98 8.15 -0.21 16.35
CA ALA A 98 7.87 0.15 14.96
C ALA A 98 6.36 0.28 14.69
N HIS A 99 5.95 0.12 13.43
CA HIS A 99 4.58 0.25 12.94
C HIS A 99 3.98 1.64 13.11
N GLN A 100 4.84 2.65 13.15
CA GLN A 100 4.45 4.03 13.37
C GLN A 100 4.03 4.70 12.06
N ARG A 101 3.10 5.65 12.18
CA ARG A 101 2.79 6.56 11.07
C ARG A 101 3.88 7.64 10.99
N PRO A 102 4.18 8.16 9.79
CA PRO A 102 5.10 9.28 9.68
C PRO A 102 4.64 10.45 10.55
N LYS A 103 5.57 10.96 11.37
CA LYS A 103 5.30 12.02 12.35
C LYS A 103 6.57 12.78 12.70
N LEU A 104 6.37 13.95 13.29
CA LEU A 104 7.43 14.80 13.83
C LEU A 104 7.02 15.29 15.22
N GLU A 105 7.79 14.91 16.22
CA GLU A 105 7.55 15.21 17.62
C GLU A 105 8.81 15.81 18.23
N ARG A 106 8.64 16.75 19.16
CA ARG A 106 9.74 17.35 19.91
C ARG A 106 9.64 16.90 21.35
N TYR A 107 10.74 16.37 21.86
CA TYR A 107 10.92 16.00 23.26
C TYR A 107 12.11 16.79 23.79
N ASP A 108 11.81 17.82 24.59
CA ASP A 108 12.82 18.73 25.16
C ASP A 108 13.75 19.31 24.07
N ASP A 109 15.01 18.87 24.06
CA ASP A 109 16.07 19.29 23.14
C ASP A 109 16.35 18.28 22.01
N THR A 110 15.52 17.25 21.89
CA THR A 110 15.59 16.25 20.82
C THR A 110 14.34 16.31 19.93
N LEU A 111 14.54 16.12 18.63
CA LEU A 111 13.48 15.97 17.66
C LEU A 111 13.39 14.51 17.22
N PHE A 112 12.20 13.93 17.30
CA PHE A 112 11.92 12.58 16.85
C PHE A 112 11.10 12.63 15.56
N MET A 113 11.62 12.01 14.51
CA MET A 113 10.97 11.92 13.20
C MET A 113 10.81 10.47 12.79
N VAL A 114 9.63 10.13 12.29
CA VAL A 114 9.33 8.80 11.75
C VAL A 114 9.07 8.93 10.25
N PHE A 115 9.72 8.09 9.47
CA PHE A 115 9.51 7.89 8.05
C PHE A 115 9.00 6.48 7.80
N ARG A 116 8.13 6.35 6.80
CA ARG A 116 7.92 5.07 6.12
C ARG A 116 8.72 5.04 4.85
N THR A 117 9.35 3.91 4.60
CA THR A 117 10.05 3.64 3.34
C THR A 117 9.18 2.71 2.52
N VAL A 118 9.20 2.89 1.20
CA VAL A 118 8.46 2.02 0.28
C VAL A 118 9.36 1.66 -0.88
N ARG A 119 9.19 0.45 -1.40
CA ARG A 119 9.92 -0.07 -2.55
C ARG A 119 8.94 -0.74 -3.50
N TYR A 120 9.05 -0.42 -4.78
CA TYR A 120 8.32 -1.11 -5.81
C TYR A 120 8.87 -2.53 -5.99
N VAL A 121 7.99 -3.52 -6.01
CA VAL A 121 8.30 -4.92 -6.24
C VAL A 121 8.07 -5.23 -7.71
N GLU A 122 9.13 -5.57 -8.43
CA GLU A 122 9.03 -5.94 -9.84
C GLU A 122 8.15 -7.19 -10.01
N HIS A 123 7.26 -7.14 -11.00
CA HIS A 123 6.35 -8.23 -11.32
C HIS A 123 6.20 -8.37 -12.84
N ASP A 124 5.81 -9.56 -13.30
CA ASP A 124 5.67 -9.88 -14.73
C ASP A 124 4.43 -9.20 -15.37
N SER A 125 3.40 -8.92 -14.57
CA SER A 125 2.21 -8.21 -15.00
C SER A 125 1.44 -7.62 -13.80
N PRO A 126 0.97 -6.36 -13.90
CA PRO A 126 0.12 -5.75 -12.89
C PRO A 126 -1.21 -6.48 -12.74
N THR A 127 -1.63 -7.23 -13.75
CA THR A 127 -2.89 -8.00 -13.68
C THR A 127 -2.78 -9.31 -12.90
N THR A 128 -1.58 -9.68 -12.44
CA THR A 128 -1.32 -10.92 -11.69
C THR A 128 -0.45 -10.73 -10.45
N ALA A 129 0.01 -9.51 -10.20
CA ALA A 129 0.82 -9.18 -9.03
C ALA A 129 0.01 -9.31 -7.74
N ASN A 130 0.60 -9.92 -6.71
CA ASN A 130 0.01 -10.06 -5.37
C ASN A 130 0.56 -9.04 -4.36
N GLU A 131 1.73 -8.48 -4.67
CA GLU A 131 2.44 -7.48 -3.89
C GLU A 131 3.12 -6.54 -4.89
N ILE A 132 2.92 -5.24 -4.70
CA ILE A 132 3.45 -4.20 -5.59
C ILE A 132 4.38 -3.29 -4.80
N VAL A 133 4.07 -3.09 -3.51
CA VAL A 133 4.83 -2.20 -2.65
C VAL A 133 5.23 -2.93 -1.38
N GLU A 134 6.54 -3.04 -1.17
CA GLU A 134 7.09 -3.47 0.10
C GLU A 134 7.38 -2.23 0.97
N SER A 135 7.02 -2.29 2.25
CA SER A 135 7.20 -1.17 3.18
C SER A 135 8.22 -1.48 4.28
N GLY A 136 8.93 -0.45 4.73
CA GLY A 136 9.79 -0.49 5.92
C GLY A 136 9.68 0.80 6.72
N GLU A 137 10.42 0.92 7.80
CA GLU A 137 10.39 2.10 8.66
C GLU A 137 11.78 2.60 9.00
N LEU A 138 11.88 3.92 9.12
CA LEU A 138 13.07 4.61 9.51
C LEU A 138 12.71 5.70 10.52
N MET A 139 13.25 5.62 11.71
CA MET A 139 13.15 6.70 12.69
C MET A 139 14.47 7.44 12.81
N ALA A 140 14.38 8.73 13.11
CA ALA A 140 15.53 9.59 13.35
C ALA A 140 15.31 10.39 14.64
N PHE A 141 16.30 10.33 15.53
CA PHE A 141 16.44 11.23 16.66
C PHE A 141 17.50 12.26 16.30
N LEU A 142 17.13 13.53 16.30
CA LEU A 142 18.01 14.65 16.01
C LEU A 142 18.22 15.48 17.28
N GLY A 143 19.47 15.59 17.71
CA GLY A 143 19.93 16.53 18.74
C GLY A 143 20.83 17.61 18.15
N ALA A 144 21.42 18.45 19.01
CA ALA A 144 22.30 19.53 18.56
C ALA A 144 23.64 19.01 17.98
N ASP A 145 24.17 17.94 18.58
CA ASP A 145 25.48 17.35 18.32
C ASP A 145 25.39 15.87 17.90
N PHE A 146 24.18 15.39 17.56
CA PHE A 146 23.99 14.01 17.12
C PHE A 146 22.77 13.80 16.23
N ILE A 147 22.84 12.72 15.44
CA ILE A 147 21.69 12.08 14.81
C ILE A 147 21.76 10.56 14.98
N ILE A 148 20.67 9.97 15.45
CA ILE A 148 20.54 8.51 15.60
C ILE A 148 19.45 8.04 14.67
N THR A 149 19.75 7.06 13.84
CA THR A 149 18.81 6.47 12.89
C THR A 149 18.50 5.03 13.28
N VAL A 150 17.23 4.66 13.29
CA VAL A 150 16.77 3.30 13.61
C VAL A 150 15.99 2.77 12.42
N ARG A 151 16.46 1.66 11.83
CA ARG A 151 15.83 1.05 10.67
C ARG A 151 15.16 -0.27 11.01
N HIS A 152 13.92 -0.42 10.57
CA HIS A 152 13.16 -1.66 10.53
C HIS A 152 12.92 -2.07 9.07
N GLY A 153 13.23 -3.32 8.74
CA GLY A 153 13.23 -3.84 7.37
C GLY A 153 14.54 -3.61 6.59
N ASN A 154 14.56 -4.14 5.37
CA ASN A 154 15.79 -4.25 4.57
C ASN A 154 15.97 -3.16 3.48
N HIS A 155 15.02 -2.22 3.34
CA HIS A 155 14.83 -1.47 2.09
C HIS A 155 15.09 0.04 2.15
N ALA A 156 15.81 0.55 3.15
CA ALA A 156 15.99 2.00 3.30
C ALA A 156 17.22 2.60 2.58
N GLY A 157 18.08 1.80 1.94
CA GLY A 157 19.25 2.31 1.20
C GLY A 157 20.30 3.09 2.02
N LEU A 158 20.13 3.25 3.34
CA LEU A 158 20.90 4.21 4.14
C LEU A 158 22.42 3.98 4.16
N ALA A 159 22.88 2.75 4.00
CA ALA A 159 24.30 2.46 3.90
C ALA A 159 24.92 3.05 2.60
N HIS A 160 24.12 3.21 1.55
CA HIS A 160 24.54 3.91 0.34
C HIS A 160 24.50 5.42 0.56
N LEU A 161 23.40 5.95 1.11
CA LEU A 161 23.27 7.38 1.42
C LEU A 161 24.41 7.87 2.31
N ARG A 162 24.78 7.10 3.34
CA ARG A 162 25.92 7.43 4.20
C ARG A 162 27.24 7.51 3.44
N ARG A 163 27.51 6.57 2.55
CA ARG A 163 28.74 6.61 1.72
C ARG A 163 28.77 7.81 0.78
N GLU A 164 27.62 8.24 0.27
CA GLU A 164 27.51 9.44 -0.57
C GLU A 164 27.78 10.71 0.25
N LEU A 165 27.19 10.81 1.45
CA LEU A 165 27.41 11.93 2.35
C LEU A 165 28.86 11.97 2.88
N ASP A 166 29.45 10.82 3.20
CA ASP A 166 30.86 10.71 3.60
C ASP A 166 31.82 11.19 2.49
N ALA A 167 31.40 11.10 1.22
CA ALA A 167 32.16 11.55 0.06
C ALA A 167 31.97 13.03 -0.27
N ASP A 168 31.01 13.71 0.38
CA ASP A 168 30.67 15.12 0.14
C ASP A 168 30.60 15.91 1.47
N PRO A 169 31.77 16.34 2.00
CA PRO A 169 31.85 17.06 3.27
C PRO A 169 31.03 18.36 3.29
N GLU A 170 30.90 19.05 2.14
CA GLU A 170 30.17 20.32 2.06
C GLU A 170 28.69 20.15 2.42
N ARG A 171 28.07 19.02 2.03
CA ARG A 171 26.69 18.71 2.42
C ARG A 171 26.51 18.46 3.91
N LEU A 172 27.55 18.04 4.62
CA LEU A 172 27.53 17.75 6.04
C LEU A 172 27.96 18.93 6.94
N LEU A 173 28.48 20.02 6.36
CA LEU A 173 28.87 21.23 7.11
C LEU A 173 27.76 21.82 7.99
N PRO A 174 26.48 21.87 7.57
CA PRO A 174 25.41 22.41 8.43
C PRO A 174 25.03 21.51 9.62
N GLY A 175 25.69 20.36 9.77
CA GLY A 175 25.58 19.48 10.93
C GLY A 175 24.51 18.38 10.81
N PRO A 176 24.02 17.84 11.93
CA PRO A 176 23.19 16.63 11.93
C PRO A 176 21.83 16.83 11.24
N ALA A 177 21.34 18.07 11.14
CA ALA A 177 20.14 18.41 10.39
C ALA A 177 20.26 18.12 8.89
N SER A 178 21.46 18.23 8.32
CA SER A 178 21.70 17.87 6.91
C SER A 178 21.53 16.38 6.66
N VAL A 179 21.89 15.54 7.62
CA VAL A 179 21.68 14.09 7.54
C VAL A 179 20.18 13.79 7.57
N LEU A 180 19.42 14.43 8.47
CA LEU A 180 17.96 14.29 8.51
C LEU A 180 17.32 14.72 7.19
N HIS A 181 17.78 15.85 6.62
CA HIS A 181 17.35 16.30 5.31
C HIS A 181 17.65 15.26 4.22
N ALA A 182 18.89 14.77 4.14
CA ALA A 182 19.30 13.81 3.14
C ALA A 182 18.51 12.49 3.23
N ILE A 183 18.15 12.07 4.44
CA ILE A 183 17.25 10.94 4.67
C ILE A 183 15.86 11.25 4.12
N ALA A 184 15.30 12.41 4.43
CA ALA A 184 13.96 12.80 3.97
C ALA A 184 13.89 12.88 2.44
N ASP A 185 14.91 13.50 1.83
CA ASP A 185 15.10 13.61 0.38
C ASP A 185 15.14 12.21 -0.26
N HIS A 186 16.00 11.33 0.25
CA HIS A 186 16.11 9.95 -0.24
C HIS A 186 14.79 9.17 -0.16
N VAL A 187 14.03 9.31 0.94
CA VAL A 187 12.73 8.65 1.10
C VAL A 187 11.70 9.19 0.11
N VAL A 188 11.64 10.51 -0.08
CA VAL A 188 10.69 11.14 -0.99
C VAL A 188 11.03 10.89 -2.47
N ASP A 189 12.31 10.82 -2.82
CA ASP A 189 12.75 10.42 -4.15
C ASP A 189 12.31 8.99 -4.48
N HIS A 190 12.39 8.07 -3.52
CA HIS A 190 11.82 6.73 -3.68
C HIS A 190 10.31 6.77 -3.88
N PHE A 191 9.59 7.66 -3.20
CA PHE A 191 8.15 7.84 -3.43
C PHE A 191 7.84 8.30 -4.84
N LEU A 192 8.65 9.20 -5.42
CA LEU A 192 8.50 9.64 -6.82
C LEU A 192 8.67 8.45 -7.77
N VAL A 193 9.77 7.70 -7.64
CA VAL A 193 10.04 6.52 -8.49
C VAL A 193 8.93 5.48 -8.38
N VAL A 194 8.48 5.16 -7.15
CA VAL A 194 7.40 4.18 -6.94
C VAL A 194 6.07 4.70 -7.50
N SER A 195 5.79 6.00 -7.39
CA SER A 195 4.56 6.59 -7.94
C SER A 195 4.50 6.47 -9.47
N GLU A 196 5.62 6.69 -10.15
CA GLU A 196 5.72 6.56 -11.62
C GLU A 196 5.49 5.12 -12.06
N ARG A 197 6.07 4.14 -11.36
CA ARG A 197 5.85 2.71 -11.67
C ARG A 197 4.41 2.27 -11.43
N ILE A 198 3.76 2.79 -10.39
CA ILE A 198 2.35 2.52 -10.13
C ILE A 198 1.45 3.17 -11.19
N GLU A 199 1.80 4.37 -11.68
CA GLU A 199 1.09 5.02 -12.77
C GLU A 199 1.12 4.17 -14.04
N ASP A 200 2.31 3.69 -14.44
CA ASP A 200 2.47 2.77 -15.58
C ASP A 200 1.58 1.51 -15.44
N ASP A 201 1.53 0.95 -14.24
CA ASP A 201 0.71 -0.23 -13.95
C ASP A 201 -0.80 0.05 -14.00
N ILE A 202 -1.24 1.22 -13.53
CA ILE A 202 -2.65 1.65 -13.59
C ILE A 202 -3.06 1.86 -15.05
N ASP A 203 -2.23 2.50 -15.86
CA ASP A 203 -2.47 2.70 -17.29
C ASP A 203 -2.59 1.36 -18.04
N ALA A 204 -1.72 0.40 -17.73
CA ALA A 204 -1.78 -0.94 -18.29
C ALA A 204 -3.09 -1.67 -17.88
N MET A 205 -3.50 -1.53 -16.62
CA MET A 205 -4.74 -2.12 -16.13
C MET A 205 -5.98 -1.47 -16.76
N GLU A 206 -5.98 -0.15 -16.95
CA GLU A 206 -7.05 0.57 -17.64
C GLU A 206 -7.23 0.03 -19.07
N ALA A 207 -6.13 -0.07 -19.82
CA ALA A 207 -6.15 -0.59 -21.19
C ALA A 207 -6.77 -2.00 -21.28
N GLU A 208 -6.42 -2.88 -20.32
CA GLU A 208 -6.93 -4.26 -20.28
C GLU A 208 -8.42 -4.33 -19.85
N VAL A 209 -8.88 -3.46 -18.94
CA VAL A 209 -10.30 -3.38 -18.53
C VAL A 209 -11.19 -3.03 -19.73
N PHE A 210 -10.76 -2.09 -20.57
CA PHE A 210 -11.49 -1.67 -21.76
C PHE A 210 -11.30 -2.59 -22.97
N ALA A 211 -10.39 -3.57 -22.91
CA ALA A 211 -10.21 -4.54 -23.98
C ALA A 211 -11.46 -5.43 -24.22
N PRO A 212 -11.75 -5.87 -25.47
CA PRO A 212 -12.93 -6.67 -25.79
C PRO A 212 -13.06 -7.99 -25.02
N ARG A 213 -11.93 -8.57 -24.56
CA ARG A 213 -11.86 -9.81 -23.77
C ARG A 213 -10.98 -9.60 -22.54
N THR A 214 -11.45 -8.75 -21.62
CA THR A 214 -10.67 -8.46 -20.40
C THR A 214 -10.40 -9.73 -19.61
N ARG A 215 -9.16 -9.87 -19.14
CA ARG A 215 -8.78 -10.89 -18.15
C ARG A 215 -8.71 -10.32 -16.74
N VAL A 216 -8.83 -9.00 -16.60
CA VAL A 216 -8.77 -8.31 -15.30
C VAL A 216 -10.04 -8.63 -14.52
N THR A 217 -9.84 -9.17 -13.32
CA THR A 217 -10.91 -9.39 -12.35
C THR A 217 -11.06 -8.16 -11.46
N SER A 218 -12.26 -7.96 -10.91
CA SER A 218 -12.48 -6.93 -9.89
C SER A 218 -11.59 -7.11 -8.65
N GLU A 219 -11.20 -8.37 -8.37
CA GLU A 219 -10.26 -8.71 -7.29
C GLU A 219 -8.88 -8.09 -7.53
N GLN A 220 -8.39 -8.12 -8.77
CA GLN A 220 -7.09 -7.54 -9.11
C GLN A 220 -7.07 -6.02 -8.97
N ILE A 221 -8.15 -5.35 -9.41
CA ILE A 221 -8.30 -3.90 -9.22
C ILE A 221 -8.34 -3.56 -7.71
N TYR A 222 -8.98 -4.40 -6.91
CA TYR A 222 -9.01 -4.23 -5.46
C TYR A 222 -7.64 -4.44 -4.79
N LEU A 223 -6.86 -5.43 -5.24
CA LEU A 223 -5.48 -5.62 -4.77
C LEU A 223 -4.66 -4.37 -5.07
N PHE A 224 -4.70 -3.86 -6.30
CA PHE A 224 -4.06 -2.60 -6.67
C PHE A 224 -4.47 -1.42 -5.78
N LYS A 225 -5.78 -1.30 -5.50
CA LYS A 225 -6.30 -0.25 -4.62
C LYS A 225 -5.74 -0.36 -3.19
N ARG A 226 -5.53 -1.58 -2.69
CA ARG A 226 -4.89 -1.81 -1.40
C ARG A 226 -3.43 -1.36 -1.40
N GLU A 227 -2.68 -1.68 -2.45
CA GLU A 227 -1.26 -1.29 -2.57
C GLU A 227 -1.10 0.24 -2.70
N VAL A 228 -1.96 0.91 -3.48
CA VAL A 228 -2.03 2.40 -3.53
C VAL A 228 -2.36 2.99 -2.17
N LEU A 229 -3.24 2.34 -1.39
CA LEU A 229 -3.57 2.80 -0.04
C LEU A 229 -2.38 2.67 0.93
N GLU A 230 -1.54 1.64 0.79
CA GLU A 230 -0.30 1.53 1.58
C GLU A 230 0.69 2.65 1.23
N LEU A 231 0.88 2.95 -0.07
CA LEU A 231 1.67 4.11 -0.48
C LEU A 231 1.10 5.42 0.09
N ARG A 232 -0.22 5.60 0.02
CA ARG A 232 -0.90 6.77 0.60
C ARG A 232 -0.64 6.93 2.09
N ARG A 233 -0.62 5.82 2.85
CA ARG A 233 -0.34 5.83 4.29
C ARG A 233 1.11 6.21 4.62
N ALA A 234 2.05 5.99 3.69
CA ALA A 234 3.44 6.41 3.83
C ALA A 234 3.65 7.89 3.41
N VAL A 235 3.05 8.32 2.29
CA VAL A 235 3.29 9.64 1.70
C VAL A 235 2.52 10.75 2.41
N LEU A 236 1.19 10.60 2.54
CA LEU A 236 0.31 11.70 2.95
C LEU A 236 0.64 12.27 4.34
N PRO A 237 0.92 11.44 5.38
CA PRO A 237 1.25 11.98 6.71
C PRO A 237 2.59 12.71 6.76
N LEU A 238 3.52 12.44 5.83
CA LEU A 238 4.87 13.01 5.83
C LEU A 238 4.90 14.49 5.42
N ALA A 239 3.90 14.96 4.67
CA ALA A 239 3.81 16.36 4.23
C ALA A 239 3.81 17.35 5.40
N THR A 240 3.06 17.08 6.47
CA THR A 240 3.00 18.01 7.62
C THR A 240 4.33 18.13 8.38
N PRO A 241 5.01 17.03 8.76
CA PRO A 241 6.39 17.04 9.24
C PRO A 241 7.34 17.90 8.41
N LEU A 242 7.40 17.66 7.10
CA LEU A 242 8.33 18.37 6.21
C LEU A 242 8.02 19.86 6.10
N ARG A 243 6.72 20.23 6.04
CA ARG A 243 6.30 21.63 6.08
C ARG A 243 6.79 22.33 7.35
N ARG A 244 6.57 21.71 8.51
CA ARG A 244 7.01 22.25 9.81
C ARG A 244 8.52 22.48 9.86
N LEU A 245 9.32 21.54 9.33
CA LEU A 245 10.77 21.70 9.25
C LEU A 245 11.16 22.88 8.35
N SER A 246 10.50 23.03 7.20
CA SER A 246 10.73 24.14 6.26
C SER A 246 10.32 25.51 6.82
N GLU A 247 9.34 25.56 7.74
CA GLU A 247 8.81 26.76 8.39
C GLU A 247 9.55 27.13 9.69
N GLY A 248 10.58 26.37 10.07
CA GLY A 248 11.42 26.68 11.23
C GLY A 248 10.84 26.27 12.58
N TYR A 249 10.13 25.15 12.63
CA TYR A 249 9.54 24.58 13.86
C TYR A 249 10.53 24.37 15.02
N THR A 250 11.83 24.20 14.73
CA THR A 250 12.88 23.98 15.74
C THR A 250 14.17 24.73 15.40
N ARG A 251 14.99 25.00 16.42
CA ARG A 251 16.34 25.57 16.28
C ARG A 251 17.37 24.53 15.84
N LEU A 252 17.06 23.24 16.02
CA LEU A 252 17.91 22.13 15.58
C LEU A 252 18.06 22.06 14.05
N VAL A 253 17.20 22.76 13.31
CA VAL A 253 17.28 22.88 11.85
C VAL A 253 17.64 24.32 11.50
N PRO A 254 18.91 24.59 11.14
CA PRO A 254 19.38 25.91 10.73
C PRO A 254 18.67 26.43 9.49
N ASP A 255 18.62 27.75 9.31
CA ASP A 255 17.91 28.39 8.19
C ASP A 255 18.38 27.91 6.81
N GLU A 256 19.67 27.62 6.66
CA GLU A 256 20.25 27.09 5.43
C GLU A 256 19.60 25.75 5.03
N VAL A 257 19.41 24.85 5.99
CA VAL A 257 18.80 23.52 5.78
C VAL A 257 17.29 23.59 5.58
N ARG A 258 16.60 24.62 6.13
CA ARG A 258 15.15 24.80 5.95
C ARG A 258 14.76 24.98 4.48
N SER A 259 15.63 25.61 3.69
CA SER A 259 15.41 25.77 2.25
C SER A 259 15.38 24.42 1.53
N TYR A 260 16.20 23.46 1.97
CA TYR A 260 16.22 22.11 1.40
C TYR A 260 14.97 21.31 1.78
N PHE A 261 14.54 21.37 3.04
CA PHE A 261 13.27 20.75 3.46
C PHE A 261 12.05 21.29 2.71
N ARG A 262 12.08 22.53 2.23
CA ARG A 262 11.02 23.09 1.39
C ARG A 262 10.91 22.35 0.05
N ASN A 263 12.04 22.04 -0.59
CA ASN A 263 12.05 21.28 -1.83
C ASN A 263 11.50 19.85 -1.61
N VAL A 264 11.93 19.18 -0.55
CA VAL A 264 11.40 17.85 -0.17
C VAL A 264 9.90 17.90 0.14
N HIS A 265 9.42 18.99 0.76
CA HIS A 265 7.99 19.22 1.00
C HIS A 265 7.21 19.39 -0.32
N ASP A 266 7.75 20.10 -1.30
CA ASP A 266 7.10 20.28 -2.61
C ASP A 266 7.02 18.94 -3.36
N HIS A 267 8.07 18.12 -3.30
CA HIS A 267 8.08 16.78 -3.88
C HIS A 267 7.06 15.84 -3.21
N VAL A 268 7.00 15.77 -1.87
CA VAL A 268 6.02 14.90 -1.19
C VAL A 268 4.59 15.36 -1.43
N THR A 269 4.35 16.67 -1.61
CA THR A 269 3.04 17.21 -1.97
C THR A 269 2.64 16.73 -3.35
N THR A 270 3.56 16.81 -4.31
CA THR A 270 3.35 16.30 -5.68
C THR A 270 3.01 14.81 -5.68
N VAL A 271 3.76 13.99 -4.93
CA VAL A 271 3.45 12.55 -4.83
C VAL A 271 2.10 12.32 -4.14
N SER A 272 1.76 13.09 -3.11
CA SER A 272 0.47 12.98 -2.42
C SER A 272 -0.71 13.21 -3.37
N GLU A 273 -0.59 14.19 -4.27
CA GLU A 273 -1.59 14.49 -5.29
C GLU A 273 -1.71 13.35 -6.32
N ARG A 274 -0.57 12.81 -6.81
CA ARG A 274 -0.57 11.64 -7.71
C ARG A 274 -1.27 10.43 -7.08
N VAL A 275 -0.94 10.12 -5.84
CA VAL A 275 -1.53 8.98 -5.11
C VAL A 275 -3.03 9.16 -4.88
N ALA A 276 -3.50 10.40 -4.68
CA ALA A 276 -4.93 10.68 -4.60
C ALA A 276 -5.62 10.45 -5.95
N ALA A 277 -5.00 10.85 -7.06
CA ALA A 277 -5.51 10.59 -8.40
C ALA A 277 -5.59 9.08 -8.72
N PHE A 278 -4.58 8.30 -8.31
CA PHE A 278 -4.59 6.84 -8.48
C PHE A 278 -5.80 6.18 -7.78
N ASP A 279 -6.13 6.58 -6.55
CA ASP A 279 -7.29 6.06 -5.80
C ASP A 279 -8.62 6.35 -6.53
N GLU A 280 -8.74 7.53 -7.15
CA GLU A 280 -9.91 7.93 -7.95
C GLU A 280 -10.01 7.15 -9.27
N LEU A 281 -8.89 7.00 -10.01
CA LEU A 281 -8.84 6.22 -11.24
C LEU A 281 -9.20 4.75 -10.98
N LEU A 282 -8.62 4.13 -9.96
CA LEU A 282 -8.93 2.75 -9.57
C LEU A 282 -10.39 2.58 -9.19
N THR A 283 -10.98 3.55 -8.49
CA THR A 283 -12.43 3.54 -8.18
C THR A 283 -13.27 3.59 -9.46
N THR A 284 -12.89 4.45 -10.40
CA THR A 284 -13.54 4.55 -11.72
C THR A 284 -13.43 3.26 -12.51
N LEU A 285 -12.28 2.56 -12.46
CA LEU A 285 -12.09 1.26 -13.12
C LEU A 285 -12.96 0.15 -12.53
N VAL A 286 -13.17 0.14 -11.21
CA VAL A 286 -14.12 -0.80 -10.57
C VAL A 286 -15.54 -0.55 -11.12
N ASP A 287 -15.98 0.69 -11.15
CA ASP A 287 -17.33 1.05 -11.63
C ASP A 287 -17.51 0.72 -13.11
N ALA A 288 -16.50 1.00 -13.94
CA ALA A 288 -16.49 0.64 -15.36
C ALA A 288 -16.62 -0.89 -15.57
N THR A 289 -15.90 -1.67 -14.76
CA THR A 289 -15.95 -3.14 -14.81
C THR A 289 -17.34 -3.65 -14.44
N LEU A 290 -17.97 -3.11 -13.39
CA LEU A 290 -19.34 -3.43 -13.01
C LEU A 290 -20.36 -3.05 -14.09
N GLY A 291 -20.17 -1.89 -14.73
CA GLY A 291 -20.98 -1.45 -15.87
C GLY A 291 -20.90 -2.43 -17.05
N LYS A 292 -19.70 -2.91 -17.37
CA LYS A 292 -19.47 -3.90 -18.45
C LYS A 292 -20.15 -5.25 -18.15
N ILE A 293 -20.04 -5.74 -16.92
CA ILE A 293 -20.73 -6.96 -16.46
C ILE A 293 -22.25 -6.79 -16.61
N THR A 294 -22.80 -5.65 -16.19
CA THR A 294 -24.23 -5.35 -16.32
C THR A 294 -24.69 -5.31 -17.78
N LEU A 295 -23.89 -4.73 -18.68
CA LEU A 295 -24.19 -4.71 -20.12
C LEU A 295 -24.18 -6.13 -20.72
N GLN A 296 -23.26 -6.99 -20.30
CA GLN A 296 -23.20 -8.39 -20.71
C GLN A 296 -24.45 -9.16 -20.22
N LEU A 297 -24.80 -9.04 -18.94
CA LEU A 297 -26.02 -9.65 -18.38
C LEU A 297 -27.29 -9.20 -19.11
N ASN A 298 -27.42 -7.91 -19.41
CA ASN A 298 -28.53 -7.38 -20.19
C ASN A 298 -28.55 -7.94 -21.62
N SER A 299 -27.38 -8.09 -22.24
CA SER A 299 -27.27 -8.72 -23.57
C SER A 299 -27.67 -10.18 -23.54
N ASP A 300 -27.25 -10.92 -22.52
CA ASP A 300 -27.55 -12.35 -22.38
C ASP A 300 -29.03 -12.58 -22.05
N MET A 301 -29.62 -11.75 -21.18
CA MET A 301 -31.07 -11.76 -20.92
C MET A 301 -31.89 -11.51 -22.19
N ARG A 302 -31.46 -10.58 -23.06
CA ARG A 302 -32.10 -10.35 -24.37
C ARG A 302 -32.00 -11.57 -25.28
N LYS A 303 -30.85 -12.25 -25.33
CA LYS A 303 -30.65 -13.48 -26.10
C LYS A 303 -31.55 -14.61 -25.63
N ILE A 304 -31.61 -14.85 -24.31
CA ILE A 304 -32.45 -15.89 -23.70
C ILE A 304 -33.93 -15.59 -23.97
N THR A 305 -34.36 -14.35 -23.75
CA THR A 305 -35.75 -13.94 -24.00
C THR A 305 -36.13 -14.07 -25.48
N ALA A 306 -35.22 -13.73 -26.39
CA ALA A 306 -35.45 -13.90 -27.83
C ALA A 306 -35.65 -15.38 -28.21
N TRP A 307 -34.81 -16.27 -27.71
CA TRP A 307 -34.96 -17.72 -27.93
C TRP A 307 -36.24 -18.26 -27.28
N ALA A 308 -36.56 -17.85 -26.05
CA ALA A 308 -37.79 -18.26 -25.37
C ALA A 308 -39.04 -17.83 -26.16
N ALA A 309 -39.07 -16.60 -26.70
CA ALA A 309 -40.17 -16.13 -27.54
C ALA A 309 -40.30 -16.94 -28.83
N ILE A 310 -39.18 -17.32 -29.46
CA ILE A 310 -39.19 -18.20 -30.66
C ILE A 310 -39.74 -19.59 -30.32
N VAL A 311 -39.37 -20.17 -29.18
CA VAL A 311 -39.83 -21.51 -28.74
C VAL A 311 -41.30 -21.48 -28.26
N ALA A 312 -41.77 -20.37 -27.70
CA ALA A 312 -43.14 -20.22 -27.24
C ALA A 312 -44.17 -20.34 -28.37
N VAL A 313 -43.85 -19.88 -29.58
CA VAL A 313 -44.75 -19.93 -30.76
C VAL A 313 -45.15 -21.37 -31.14
N PRO A 314 -44.23 -22.29 -31.48
CA PRO A 314 -44.60 -23.67 -31.79
C PRO A 314 -45.24 -24.36 -30.58
N THR A 315 -44.81 -24.04 -29.36
CA THR A 315 -45.38 -24.63 -28.13
C THR A 315 -46.84 -24.24 -27.94
N ALA A 316 -47.18 -22.96 -28.11
CA ALA A 316 -48.55 -22.47 -28.00
C ALA A 316 -49.45 -23.04 -29.09
N ILE A 317 -48.98 -23.06 -30.35
CA ILE A 317 -49.74 -23.61 -31.48
C ILE A 317 -49.94 -25.12 -31.30
N ALA A 318 -48.90 -25.86 -30.93
CA ALA A 318 -49.01 -27.29 -30.63
C ALA A 318 -49.94 -27.55 -29.43
N GLY A 319 -49.92 -26.68 -28.41
CA GLY A 319 -50.83 -26.73 -27.28
C GLY A 319 -52.29 -26.57 -27.69
N ILE A 320 -52.61 -25.59 -28.53
CA ILE A 320 -53.98 -25.36 -29.05
C ILE A 320 -54.47 -26.57 -29.87
N TYR A 321 -53.66 -27.05 -30.82
CA TYR A 321 -54.01 -28.20 -31.66
C TYR A 321 -53.93 -29.55 -30.92
N GLY A 322 -53.36 -29.58 -29.71
CA GLY A 322 -53.39 -30.73 -28.81
C GLY A 322 -54.66 -30.81 -27.96
N MET A 323 -55.54 -29.81 -28.03
CA MET A 323 -56.80 -29.79 -27.27
C MET A 323 -57.86 -30.66 -27.97
N ASN A 324 -58.64 -31.40 -27.18
CA ASN A 324 -59.67 -32.30 -27.68
C ASN A 324 -61.01 -31.56 -27.90
N PHE A 325 -61.11 -30.73 -28.95
CA PHE A 325 -62.36 -30.05 -29.32
C PHE A 325 -63.01 -30.71 -30.55
N ASP A 326 -64.35 -30.79 -30.55
CA ASP A 326 -65.14 -31.43 -31.62
C ASP A 326 -65.25 -30.59 -32.92
N TYR A 327 -65.09 -29.27 -32.83
CA TYR A 327 -65.21 -28.33 -33.97
C TYR A 327 -63.84 -27.70 -34.32
N MET A 328 -62.99 -28.47 -34.99
CA MET A 328 -61.73 -27.98 -35.59
C MET A 328 -61.70 -28.33 -37.09
N PRO A 329 -62.31 -27.51 -37.97
CA PRO A 329 -62.45 -27.82 -39.39
C PRO A 329 -61.12 -28.04 -40.13
N GLU A 330 -60.01 -27.51 -39.61
CA GLU A 330 -58.68 -27.62 -40.18
C GLU A 330 -58.07 -29.03 -40.08
N ILE A 331 -58.50 -29.86 -39.10
CA ILE A 331 -57.94 -31.20 -38.86
C ILE A 331 -58.35 -32.20 -39.94
N HIS A 332 -59.55 -32.06 -40.50
CA HIS A 332 -60.08 -32.96 -41.52
C HIS A 332 -59.57 -32.63 -42.94
N SER A 333 -58.83 -31.53 -43.10
CA SER A 333 -58.23 -31.12 -44.37
C SER A 333 -56.88 -31.80 -44.59
N ARG A 334 -56.67 -32.36 -45.79
CA ARG A 334 -55.40 -32.99 -46.21
C ARG A 334 -54.19 -32.04 -46.13
N TYR A 335 -54.42 -30.73 -46.18
CA TYR A 335 -53.38 -29.70 -46.13
C TYR A 335 -53.30 -28.96 -44.79
N GLY A 336 -54.15 -29.27 -43.81
CA GLY A 336 -54.18 -28.57 -42.52
C GLY A 336 -52.85 -28.65 -41.75
N TYR A 337 -52.34 -29.86 -41.55
CA TYR A 337 -51.07 -30.09 -40.84
C TYR A 337 -49.85 -29.41 -41.50
N PRO A 338 -49.60 -29.57 -42.82
CA PRO A 338 -48.54 -28.83 -43.51
C PRO A 338 -48.72 -27.30 -43.45
N ALA A 339 -49.95 -26.79 -43.52
CA ALA A 339 -50.23 -25.36 -43.44
C ALA A 339 -49.88 -24.79 -42.06
N VAL A 340 -50.24 -25.48 -40.97
CA VAL A 340 -49.90 -25.05 -39.60
C VAL A 340 -48.38 -25.04 -39.40
N ILE A 341 -47.66 -26.06 -39.87
CA ILE A 341 -46.18 -26.08 -39.82
C ILE A 341 -45.59 -24.90 -40.60
N ALA A 342 -46.12 -24.62 -41.80
CA ALA A 342 -45.65 -23.48 -42.59
C ALA A 342 -45.88 -22.15 -41.85
N VAL A 343 -47.04 -21.96 -41.21
CA VAL A 343 -47.33 -20.77 -40.40
C VAL A 343 -46.36 -20.65 -39.21
N ILE A 344 -46.13 -21.73 -38.46
CA ILE A 344 -45.16 -21.75 -37.36
C ILE A 344 -43.78 -21.33 -37.87
N LEU A 345 -43.30 -21.95 -38.96
CA LEU A 345 -41.98 -21.65 -39.53
C LEU A 345 -41.87 -20.19 -39.97
N VAL A 346 -42.91 -19.64 -40.61
CA VAL A 346 -42.95 -18.23 -41.03
C VAL A 346 -42.87 -17.31 -39.81
N ILE A 347 -43.67 -17.55 -38.75
CA ILE A 347 -43.65 -16.72 -37.55
C ILE A 347 -42.28 -16.81 -36.86
N CYS A 348 -41.72 -18.01 -36.69
CA CYS A 348 -40.39 -18.19 -36.10
C CYS A 348 -39.29 -17.49 -36.93
N LEU A 349 -39.36 -17.57 -38.27
CA LEU A 349 -38.41 -16.90 -39.16
C LEU A 349 -38.52 -15.38 -39.10
N VAL A 350 -39.75 -14.85 -38.99
CA VAL A 350 -40.00 -13.41 -38.80
C VAL A 350 -39.43 -12.95 -37.47
N LEU A 351 -39.73 -13.65 -36.36
CA LEU A 351 -39.19 -13.33 -35.04
C LEU A 351 -37.65 -13.38 -35.04
N TYR A 352 -37.07 -14.44 -35.60
CA TYR A 352 -35.61 -14.57 -35.73
C TYR A 352 -35.00 -13.39 -36.51
N ARG A 353 -35.58 -13.02 -37.65
CA ARG A 353 -35.13 -11.85 -38.43
C ARG A 353 -35.25 -10.55 -37.65
N VAL A 354 -36.36 -10.33 -36.95
CA VAL A 354 -36.59 -9.12 -36.14
C VAL A 354 -35.57 -9.03 -35.00
N PHE A 355 -35.35 -10.11 -34.26
CA PHE A 355 -34.39 -10.14 -33.15
C PHE A 355 -32.94 -9.99 -33.62
N ARG A 356 -32.55 -10.63 -34.74
CA ARG A 356 -31.22 -10.42 -35.35
C ARG A 356 -31.03 -8.97 -35.79
N LYS A 357 -32.04 -8.35 -36.42
CA LYS A 357 -31.98 -6.92 -36.82
C LYS A 357 -31.83 -5.99 -35.61
N LYS A 358 -32.44 -6.34 -34.47
CA LYS A 358 -32.32 -5.60 -33.20
C LYS A 358 -31.03 -5.91 -32.43
N LYS A 359 -30.14 -6.78 -32.93
CA LYS A 359 -28.92 -7.25 -32.25
C LYS A 359 -29.20 -7.93 -30.90
N TRP A 360 -30.36 -8.58 -30.78
CA TRP A 360 -30.66 -9.44 -29.62
C TRP A 360 -30.12 -10.85 -29.83
N LEU A 361 -29.84 -11.22 -31.08
CA LEU A 361 -29.29 -12.51 -31.52
C LEU A 361 -28.10 -12.29 -32.44
#